data_AF-G4QGB4-F1
#
_entry.id   AF-G4QGB4-F1
#
_cell.length_a   1.000
_cell.length_b   1.000
_cell.length_c   1.000
_cell.angle_alpha   90.00
_cell.angle_beta   90.00
_cell.angle_gamma   90.00
#
_symmetry.space_group_name_H-M   'P 1'
#
loop_
_entity.id
_entity.type
_entity.pdbx_description
1 polymer ?
#
loop_
_entity_poly.entity_id
_entity_poly.type
_entity_poly.pdbx_seq_one_letter_code
_entity_poly.pdbx_strand_id
1 'polypeptide(L)' 'MIITKAFKKFFKRKYPYSPVAMLGRKTVERILGADIVKYKKLEEEKKRGRDDQSTRKSA' A
#
# COMPACT_ATOMS: atom_id res chain seq x y z
N MET A 1 3.04 8.31 -33.16
CA MET A 1 2.80 9.18 -31.98
C MET A 1 1.67 8.62 -31.08
N ILE A 2 1.76 7.35 -30.65
CA ILE A 2 0.72 6.68 -29.82
C ILE A 2 1.33 6.11 -28.52
N ILE A 3 2.62 5.75 -28.53
CA ILE A 3 3.34 5.16 -27.38
C ILE A 3 3.45 6.13 -26.19
N THR A 4 3.49 7.44 -26.42
CA THR A 4 3.71 8.45 -25.37
C THR A 4 2.50 8.70 -24.47
N LYS A 5 1.26 8.41 -24.90
CA LYS A 5 0.05 8.57 -24.06
C LYS A 5 -0.12 7.45 -23.03
N ALA A 6 0.36 6.24 -23.33
CA ALA A 6 0.23 5.08 -22.44
C ALA A 6 1.10 5.22 -21.16
N PHE A 7 2.32 5.73 -21.29
CA PHE A 7 3.19 5.99 -20.13
C PHE A 7 2.75 7.19 -19.28
N LYS A 8 2.15 8.21 -19.89
CA LYS A 8 1.66 9.41 -19.17
C LYS A 8 0.56 9.07 -18.14
N LYS A 9 -0.17 7.97 -18.34
CA LYS A 9 -1.22 7.47 -17.42
C LYS A 9 -0.66 6.65 -16.24
N PHE A 10 0.55 6.11 -16.37
CA PHE A 10 1.27 5.39 -15.30
C PHE A 10 1.97 6.36 -14.33
N PHE A 11 2.34 7.56 -14.81
CA PHE A 11 3.06 8.59 -14.05
C PHE A 11 2.18 9.67 -13.41
N LYS A 12 0.88 9.74 -13.70
CA LYS A 12 -0.09 10.53 -12.91
C LYS A 12 -0.42 9.79 -11.60
N ARG A 13 0.60 9.59 -10.76
CA ARG A 13 0.46 8.98 -9.43
C ARG A 13 -0.55 9.80 -8.61
N LYS A 14 -1.51 9.12 -8.00
CA LYS A 14 -2.57 9.69 -7.14
C LYS A 14 -2.02 10.57 -5.99
N TYR A 15 -0.75 10.42 -5.65
CA TYR A 15 -0.04 11.18 -4.63
C TYR A 15 1.38 11.55 -5.12
N PRO A 16 1.51 12.60 -5.95
CA PRO A 16 2.80 13.01 -6.51
C PRO A 16 3.80 13.46 -5.44
N TYR A 17 3.31 13.92 -4.28
CA TYR A 17 4.10 14.40 -3.15
C TYR A 17 4.16 13.43 -1.97
N SER A 18 3.79 12.16 -2.16
CA SER A 18 3.96 11.18 -1.09
C SER A 18 5.46 10.98 -0.81
N PRO A 19 5.91 10.98 0.47
CA PRO A 19 7.30 10.68 0.81
C PRO A 19 7.79 9.38 0.17
N VAL A 20 6.91 8.37 0.07
CA VAL A 20 7.21 7.08 -0.56
C VAL A 20 7.45 7.21 -2.06
N ALA A 21 6.74 8.14 -2.72
CA ALA A 21 6.91 8.41 -4.15
C ALA A 21 8.18 9.24 -4.44
N MET A 22 8.62 10.07 -3.50
CA MET A 22 9.80 10.94 -3.63
C MET A 22 11.10 10.26 -3.19
N LEU A 23 11.10 9.65 -2.00
CA LEU A 23 12.30 9.10 -1.33
C LEU A 23 12.42 7.57 -1.48
N GLY A 24 11.35 6.91 -1.90
CA GLY A 24 11.28 5.46 -2.00
C GLY A 24 10.92 4.79 -0.66
N ARG A 25 10.28 3.62 -0.76
CA ARG A 25 9.69 2.93 0.40
C ARG A 25 10.69 2.65 1.53
N LYS A 26 11.85 2.05 1.23
CA LYS A 26 12.86 1.67 2.22
C LYS A 26 13.44 2.87 2.98
N THR A 27 13.61 4.00 2.29
CA THR A 27 14.14 5.23 2.88
C THR A 27 13.13 5.82 3.85
N VAL A 28 11.85 5.86 3.47
CA VAL A 28 10.78 6.37 4.34
C VAL A 28 10.55 5.44 5.52
N GLU A 29 10.61 4.12 5.32
CA GLU A 29 10.55 3.13 6.42
C GLU A 29 11.69 3.36 7.44
N ARG A 30 12.91 3.64 6.95
CA ARG A 30 14.05 3.97 7.81
C ARG A 30 13.90 5.30 8.55
N ILE A 31 13.41 6.34 7.89
CA ILE A 31 13.22 7.68 8.50
C ILE A 31 12.13 7.64 9.56
N LEU A 32 11.02 6.96 9.28
CA LEU A 32 9.87 6.88 10.19
C LEU A 32 10.01 5.78 11.24
N GLY A 33 10.98 4.88 11.10
CA GLY A 33 11.15 3.71 11.98
C GLY A 33 9.91 2.80 11.98
N ALA A 34 9.16 2.77 10.88
CA ALA A 34 7.85 2.13 10.80
C ALA A 34 7.66 1.43 9.45
N ASP A 35 6.94 0.30 9.48
CA ASP A 35 6.60 -0.44 8.27
C ASP A 35 5.49 0.27 7.49
N ILE A 36 5.77 0.54 6.21
CA ILE A 36 4.81 1.23 5.34
C ILE A 36 4.00 0.19 4.59
N VAL A 37 2.77 -0.01 5.02
CA VAL A 37 1.83 -0.94 4.39
C VAL A 37 0.77 -0.18 3.61
N LYS A 38 0.39 -0.70 2.44
CA LYS A 38 -0.76 -0.16 1.69
C LYS A 38 -2.04 -0.45 2.47
N TYR A 39 -2.90 0.56 2.61
CA TYR A 39 -4.17 0.44 3.34
C TYR A 39 -5.01 -0.79 2.92
N LYS A 40 -5.07 -1.10 1.62
CA LYS A 40 -5.79 -2.29 1.11
C LYS A 40 -5.31 -3.60 1.73
N LYS A 41 -3.99 -3.79 1.90
CA LYS A 41 -3.44 -4.99 2.53
C LYS A 41 -3.81 -5.07 4.01
N LEU A 42 -3.84 -3.93 4.67
CA LEU A 42 -4.20 -3.81 6.09
C LEU A 42 -5.68 -4.15 6.33
N GLU A 43 -6.57 -3.82 5.39
CA GLU A 43 -7.96 -4.28 5.42
C GLU A 43 -8.10 -5.78 5.18
N GLU A 44 -7.34 -6.34 4.23
CA GLU A 44 -7.34 -7.78 3.94
C GLU A 44 -6.87 -8.60 5.16
N GLU A 45 -5.82 -8.15 5.85
CA GLU A 45 -5.34 -8.77 7.10
C GLU A 45 -6.36 -8.67 8.24
N LYS A 46 -7.00 -7.51 8.41
CA LYS A 46 -8.04 -7.31 9.41
C LYS A 46 -9.26 -8.21 9.19
N LYS A 47 -9.63 -8.46 7.93
CA LYS A 47 -10.74 -9.38 7.60
C LYS A 47 -10.37 -10.82 7.93
N ARG A 48 -9.20 -11.30 7.47
CA ARG A 48 -8.71 -12.65 7.78
C ARG A 48 -8.62 -12.92 9.28
N GLY A 49 -8.05 -11.99 10.04
CA GLY A 49 -7.95 -12.14 11.50
C GLY A 49 -9.30 -12.16 12.22
N ARG A 50 -10.36 -11.57 11.63
CA ARG A 50 -11.71 -11.60 12.18
C ARG A 50 -12.43 -12.92 11.89
N ASP A 51 -12.17 -13.52 10.73
CA ASP A 51 -12.70 -14.81 10.32
C ASP A 51 -12.03 -15.98 11.08
N ASP A 52 -10.74 -15.87 11.39
CA ASP A 52 -10.01 -16.85 12.22
C ASP A 52 -10.43 -16.79 13.70
N GLN A 53 -10.90 -15.63 14.17
CA GLN A 53 -11.36 -15.46 15.55
C GLN A 53 -12.82 -15.91 15.75
N SER A 54 -13.65 -15.88 14.70
CA SER A 54 -15.02 -16.37 14.76
C SER A 54 -15.09 -17.90 14.73
N THR A 55 -14.22 -18.55 13.95
CA THR A 55 -14.10 -20.02 13.88
C THR A 55 -13.61 -20.62 15.21
N ARG A 56 -12.65 -19.98 15.89
CA ARG A 56 -12.15 -20.42 17.22
C ARG A 56 -13.12 -20.22 18.39
N LYS A 57 -14.09 -19.32 18.26
CA LYS A 57 -15.14 -19.10 19.29
C LYS A 57 -16.33 -20.04 19.14
N SER A 58 -16.40 -20.78 18.03
CA SER A 58 -17.52 -21.66 17.68
C SER A 58 -17.17 -23.14 17.83
N ALA A 59 -15.97 -23.46 18.34
CA ALA A 59 -15.49 -24.79 18.69
C ALA A 59 -15.25 -24.85 20.21
#